data_AF-A0AAW5ZJ74-F1
#
_entry.id   AF-A0AAW5ZJ74-F1
#
_cell.length_a   1.000
_cell.length_b   1.000
_cell.length_c   1.000
_cell.angle_alpha   90.00
_cell.angle_beta   90.00
_cell.angle_gamma   90.00
#
_symmetry.space_group_name_H-M   'P 1'
#
loop_
_entity.id
_entity.type
_entity.pdbx_description
1 polymer ?
#
loop_
_entity_poly.entity_id
_entity_poly.type
_entity_poly.pdbx_seq_one_letter_code
_entity_poly.pdbx_strand_id
1 'polypeptide(L)'
;MTEITPHNAFTPAKEVQDIDRFAGRAQALDALAAALQADGAQIVLYGQRGIGKSSLSRVLAQIATNDEAAISRLETLPHKKFDYLPIYITCDDSVIDVEKLCLRLLTDEQALAPWIPFKVTERKNSGEGGGKLGIKVIELSGKLSESITERQTEVESDVMSIFINACRKLVTSGVAADGILIVVDEFDRISDKSGIASILKALGPEKVTFALVGVASDVRELIADHESVARQISDGTILVPPHG
;
A
#
# COMPACT_ATOMS: atom_id res chain seq x y z
N MET A 1 -15.97 -10.50 27.45
CA MET A 1 -15.58 -11.01 26.12
C MET A 1 -14.54 -10.03 25.62
N THR A 2 -13.27 -10.43 25.72
CA THR A 2 -12.12 -9.59 25.38
C THR A 2 -11.98 -9.59 23.87
N GLU A 3 -12.21 -8.44 23.24
CA GLU A 3 -11.95 -8.25 21.80
C GLU A 3 -10.47 -8.50 21.53
N ILE A 4 -10.19 -9.40 20.60
CA ILE A 4 -8.84 -9.64 20.08
C ILE A 4 -8.64 -8.59 18.99
N THR A 5 -8.15 -7.40 19.37
CA THR A 5 -7.56 -6.47 18.42
C THR A 5 -6.20 -7.05 17.98
N PRO A 6 -5.92 -7.19 16.68
CA PRO A 6 -4.57 -7.49 16.21
C PRO A 6 -3.70 -6.26 16.46
N HIS A 7 -3.18 -6.15 17.69
CA HIS A 7 -2.21 -5.12 18.04
C HIS A 7 -0.91 -5.38 17.29
N ASN A 8 -0.49 -4.36 16.51
CA ASN A 8 0.84 -4.15 15.98
C ASN A 8 1.47 -5.33 15.21
N ALA A 9 1.15 -5.41 13.90
CA ALA A 9 2.00 -6.10 12.92
C ALA A 9 3.27 -5.29 12.53
N PHE A 10 3.65 -4.29 13.33
CA PHE A 10 4.87 -3.53 13.14
C PHE A 10 5.72 -3.66 14.40
N THR A 11 6.85 -4.35 14.31
CA THR A 11 7.84 -4.40 15.39
C THR A 11 8.80 -3.22 15.21
N PRO A 12 8.70 -2.11 15.96
CA PRO A 12 9.44 -0.88 15.67
C PRO A 12 10.81 -0.87 16.36
N ALA A 13 11.46 -2.02 16.51
CA ALA A 13 12.64 -2.14 17.36
C ALA A 13 13.98 -1.82 16.66
N LYS A 14 14.02 -1.68 15.32
CA LYS A 14 15.29 -1.57 14.58
C LYS A 14 15.52 -0.26 13.82
N GLU A 15 14.52 0.58 13.62
CA GLU A 15 14.63 1.74 12.71
C GLU A 15 14.86 3.09 13.41
N VAL A 16 15.12 3.08 14.72
CA VAL A 16 15.31 4.29 15.53
C VAL A 16 16.73 4.88 15.38
N GLN A 17 17.65 4.25 14.64
CA GLN A 17 19.05 4.69 14.60
C GLN A 17 19.39 5.78 13.57
N ASP A 18 18.45 6.26 12.77
CA ASP A 18 18.72 7.26 11.71
C ASP A 18 18.21 8.67 12.03
N ILE A 19 18.05 9.00 13.33
CA ILE A 19 17.49 10.27 13.82
C ILE A 19 18.24 11.50 13.28
N ASP A 20 19.56 11.41 13.08
CA ASP A 20 20.39 12.53 12.59
C ASP A 20 20.46 12.63 11.05
N ARG A 21 19.96 11.64 10.30
CA ARG A 21 19.99 11.64 8.82
C ARG A 21 18.85 12.44 8.16
N PHE A 22 17.93 12.99 8.96
CA PHE A 22 16.75 13.70 8.47
C PHE A 22 16.85 15.23 8.51
N ALA A 23 18.02 15.79 8.84
CA ALA A 23 18.25 17.23 8.73
C ALA A 23 17.90 17.70 7.30
N GLY A 24 16.95 18.64 7.18
CA GLY A 24 16.45 19.16 5.90
C GLY A 24 15.25 18.42 5.30
N ARG A 25 14.68 17.40 5.97
CA ARG A 25 13.52 16.64 5.47
C ARG A 25 12.17 17.02 6.09
N ALA A 26 12.15 18.03 6.95
CA ALA A 26 10.92 18.49 7.60
C ALA A 26 9.84 18.86 6.58
N GLN A 27 10.20 19.61 5.52
CA GLN A 27 9.28 19.94 4.43
C GLN A 27 8.70 18.70 3.72
N ALA A 28 9.49 17.64 3.54
CA ALA A 28 9.01 16.40 2.93
C ALA A 28 8.06 15.64 3.86
N LEU A 29 8.34 15.63 5.18
CA LEU A 29 7.45 15.02 6.17
C LEU A 29 6.14 15.79 6.30
N ASP A 30 6.18 17.12 6.31
CA ASP A 30 5.00 17.98 6.32
C ASP A 30 4.17 17.79 5.05
N ALA A 31 4.81 17.69 3.89
CA ALA A 31 4.12 17.38 2.63
C ALA A 31 3.44 15.99 2.66
N LEU A 32 4.11 14.98 3.23
CA LEU A 32 3.53 13.64 3.41
C LEU A 32 2.31 13.68 4.34
N ALA A 33 2.41 14.40 5.46
CA ALA A 33 1.30 14.59 6.38
C ALA A 33 0.15 15.38 5.74
N ALA A 34 0.44 16.40 4.93
CA ALA A 34 -0.56 17.15 4.17
C ALA A 34 -1.27 16.25 3.15
N ALA A 35 -0.52 15.39 2.45
CA ALA A 35 -1.09 14.45 1.48
C ALA A 35 -2.01 13.41 2.15
N LEU A 36 -1.67 12.90 3.33
CA LEU A 36 -2.56 12.03 4.11
C LEU A 36 -3.85 12.75 4.57
N GLN A 37 -3.84 14.07 4.66
CA GLN A 37 -5.03 14.84 5.02
C GLN A 37 -5.96 15.10 3.83
N ALA A 38 -5.47 14.94 2.60
CA ALA A 38 -6.21 15.22 1.39
C ALA A 38 -7.04 14.00 0.96
N ASP A 39 -8.37 14.17 0.91
CA ASP A 39 -9.28 13.10 0.52
C ASP A 39 -9.00 12.59 -0.90
N GLY A 40 -8.76 11.28 -1.01
CA GLY A 40 -8.50 10.61 -2.28
C GLY A 40 -7.14 10.89 -2.92
N ALA A 41 -6.25 11.60 -2.22
CA ALA A 41 -4.89 11.84 -2.68
C ALA A 41 -4.08 10.55 -2.75
N GLN A 42 -3.19 10.49 -3.73
CA GLN A 42 -2.21 9.42 -3.94
C GLN A 42 -0.82 10.02 -3.80
N ILE A 43 0.05 9.32 -3.07
CA ILE A 43 1.39 9.77 -2.73
C ILE A 43 2.39 9.16 -3.71
N VAL A 44 3.30 9.98 -4.19
CA VAL A 44 4.41 9.53 -5.04
C VAL A 44 5.70 10.09 -4.46
N LEU A 45 6.57 9.18 -4.01
CA LEU A 45 7.84 9.52 -3.39
C LEU A 45 8.98 9.10 -4.32
N TYR A 46 9.66 10.08 -4.90
CA TYR A 46 10.67 9.83 -5.92
C TYR A 46 11.95 10.64 -5.73
N GLY A 47 13.04 10.17 -6.32
CA GLY A 47 14.37 10.77 -6.20
C GLY A 47 15.49 9.75 -6.41
N GLN A 48 16.74 10.22 -6.34
CA GLN A 48 17.93 9.40 -6.62
C GLN A 48 18.08 8.20 -5.67
N ARG A 49 18.84 7.18 -6.10
CA ARG A 49 19.15 5.99 -5.27
C ARG A 49 19.96 6.38 -4.03
N GLY A 50 19.75 5.67 -2.92
CA GLY A 50 20.48 5.89 -1.67
C GLY A 50 20.07 7.13 -0.86
N ILE A 51 19.11 7.91 -1.34
CA ILE A 51 18.67 9.18 -0.73
C ILE A 51 17.67 8.98 0.42
N GLY A 52 17.45 7.75 0.88
CA GLY A 52 16.58 7.44 2.03
C GLY A 52 15.07 7.57 1.79
N LYS A 53 14.58 7.28 0.58
CA LYS A 53 13.13 7.21 0.27
C LYS A 53 12.41 6.14 1.07
N SER A 54 12.96 4.92 1.13
CA SER A 54 12.39 3.81 1.91
C SER A 54 12.35 4.11 3.41
N SER A 55 13.34 4.85 3.94
CA SER A 55 13.27 5.32 5.33
C SER A 55 12.13 6.32 5.52
N LEU A 56 11.94 7.24 4.57
CA LEU A 56 10.90 8.25 4.63
C LEU A 56 9.49 7.67 4.45
N SER A 57 9.30 6.65 3.60
CA SER A 57 8.02 5.95 3.44
C SER A 57 7.65 5.11 4.67
N ARG A 58 8.63 4.63 5.44
CA ARG A 58 8.36 3.99 6.75
C ARG A 58 7.94 5.01 7.80
N VAL A 59 8.55 6.20 7.81
CA VAL A 59 8.07 7.30 8.66
C VAL A 59 6.67 7.74 8.25
N LEU A 60 6.34 7.77 6.95
CA LEU A 60 4.96 8.00 6.48
C LEU A 60 3.98 7.00 7.10
N ALA A 61 4.31 5.70 7.12
CA ALA A 61 3.46 4.69 7.75
C ALA A 61 3.26 4.94 9.25
N GLN A 62 4.31 5.40 9.96
CA GLN A 62 4.23 5.78 11.37
C GLN A 62 3.36 7.04 11.59
N ILE A 63 3.49 8.05 10.72
CA ILE A 63 2.62 9.24 10.74
C ILE A 63 1.16 8.82 10.55
N ALA A 64 0.90 7.92 9.60
CA ALA A 64 -0.45 7.44 9.27
C ALA A 64 -1.15 6.69 10.42
N THR A 65 -0.38 6.14 11.37
CA THR A 65 -0.89 5.54 12.62
C THR A 65 -0.78 6.47 13.82
N ASN A 66 -0.48 7.75 13.59
CA ASN A 66 -0.31 8.78 14.63
C ASN A 66 0.74 8.41 15.70
N ASP A 67 1.85 7.79 15.29
CA ASP A 67 2.99 7.48 16.16
C ASP A 67 3.62 8.77 16.73
N GLU A 68 3.84 8.81 18.05
CA GLU A 68 4.30 10.03 18.73
C GLU A 68 5.71 10.48 18.28
N ALA A 69 6.62 9.53 18.04
CA ALA A 69 7.97 9.82 17.61
C ALA A 69 8.02 10.32 16.15
N ALA A 70 7.08 9.89 15.31
CA ALA A 70 6.95 10.38 13.94
C ALA A 70 6.25 11.75 13.89
N ILE A 71 5.13 11.93 14.62
CA ILE A 71 4.37 13.19 14.66
C ILE A 71 5.19 14.34 15.22
N SER A 72 6.04 14.09 16.23
CA SER A 72 6.93 15.12 16.80
C SER A 72 8.00 15.65 15.85
N ARG A 73 8.19 15.02 14.67
CA ARG A 73 9.11 15.48 13.62
C ARG A 73 8.49 16.45 12.63
N LEU A 74 7.16 16.63 12.67
CA LEU A 74 6.45 17.54 11.79
C LEU A 74 6.64 18.97 12.27
N GLU A 75 6.94 19.89 11.34
CA GLU A 75 6.95 21.33 11.63
C GLU A 75 5.51 21.83 11.73
N THR A 76 4.62 21.29 10.89
CA THR A 76 3.19 21.58 10.88
C THR A 76 2.41 20.36 11.37
N LEU A 77 1.77 20.50 12.52
CA LEU A 77 0.93 19.43 13.07
C LEU A 77 -0.32 19.18 12.20
N PRO A 78 -0.70 17.92 11.97
CA PRO A 78 -1.95 17.58 11.30
C PRO A 78 -3.17 18.15 12.04
N HIS A 79 -4.20 18.55 11.29
CA HIS A 79 -5.43 19.10 11.88
C HIS A 79 -6.33 18.05 12.53
N LYS A 80 -6.06 16.76 12.29
CA LYS A 80 -6.70 15.61 12.93
C LYS A 80 -5.65 14.54 13.25
N LYS A 81 -5.95 13.66 14.21
CA LYS A 81 -5.17 12.42 14.36
C LYS A 81 -5.45 11.49 13.19
N PHE A 82 -4.41 10.83 12.71
CA PHE A 82 -4.53 9.83 11.65
C PHE A 82 -4.88 8.45 12.24
N ASP A 83 -5.73 7.72 11.53
CA ASP A 83 -6.09 6.34 11.81
C ASP A 83 -6.21 5.56 10.49
N TYR A 84 -5.05 5.26 9.89
CA TYR A 84 -4.94 4.38 8.72
C TYR A 84 -4.51 2.97 9.11
N LEU A 85 -4.90 1.98 8.30
CA LEU A 85 -4.25 0.68 8.24
C LEU A 85 -3.08 0.73 7.23
N PRO A 86 -1.81 0.78 7.68
CA PRO A 86 -0.67 0.71 6.78
C PRO A 86 -0.43 -0.73 6.29
N ILE A 87 -0.28 -0.88 4.98
CA ILE A 87 0.09 -2.10 4.29
C ILE A 87 1.37 -1.79 3.53
N TYR A 88 2.46 -2.48 3.84
CA TYR A 88 3.77 -2.21 3.26
C TYR A 88 4.23 -3.39 2.41
N ILE A 89 4.63 -3.11 1.17
CA ILE A 89 5.24 -4.10 0.28
C ILE A 89 6.48 -3.50 -0.37
N THR A 90 7.53 -4.31 -0.52
CA THR A 90 8.71 -3.96 -1.31
C THR A 90 8.72 -4.82 -2.56
N CYS A 91 8.80 -4.19 -3.73
CA CYS A 91 8.88 -4.88 -5.01
C CYS A 91 10.27 -5.49 -5.20
N ASP A 92 10.32 -6.80 -5.47
CA ASP A 92 11.51 -7.50 -5.92
C ASP A 92 11.36 -7.91 -7.39
N ASP A 93 12.35 -8.66 -7.91
CA ASP A 93 12.36 -9.10 -9.31
C ASP A 93 11.20 -10.05 -9.68
N SER A 94 10.44 -10.54 -8.69
CA SER A 94 9.26 -11.38 -8.95
C SER A 94 8.02 -10.57 -9.34
N VAL A 95 7.94 -9.30 -8.94
CA VAL A 95 6.82 -8.39 -9.19
C VAL A 95 7.06 -7.62 -10.50
N ILE A 96 6.88 -8.31 -11.62
CA ILE A 96 7.17 -7.75 -12.95
C ILE A 96 6.07 -6.83 -13.50
N ASP A 97 4.84 -6.98 -13.03
CA ASP A 97 3.67 -6.23 -13.50
C ASP A 97 2.69 -5.91 -12.35
N VAL A 98 1.70 -5.05 -12.63
CA VAL A 98 0.67 -4.63 -11.65
C VAL A 98 -0.23 -5.80 -11.22
N GLU A 99 -0.46 -6.78 -12.08
CA GLU A 99 -1.27 -7.96 -11.76
C GLU A 99 -0.59 -8.80 -10.66
N LYS A 100 0.72 -9.04 -10.79
CA LYS A 100 1.53 -9.70 -9.77
C LYS A 100 1.69 -8.87 -8.50
N LEU A 101 1.74 -7.55 -8.60
CA LEU A 101 1.72 -6.68 -7.40
C LEU A 101 0.42 -6.91 -6.61
N CYS A 102 -0.73 -6.88 -7.28
CA CYS A 102 -2.03 -7.12 -6.64
C CYS A 102 -2.10 -8.52 -6.02
N LEU A 103 -1.61 -9.53 -6.74
CA LEU A 103 -1.55 -10.90 -6.24
C LEU A 103 -0.67 -10.99 -4.99
N ARG A 104 0.51 -10.36 -5.01
CA ARG A 104 1.42 -10.36 -3.86
C ARG A 104 0.79 -9.66 -2.66
N LEU A 105 0.14 -8.52 -2.86
CA LEU A 105 -0.61 -7.83 -1.81
C LEU A 105 -1.71 -8.72 -1.20
N LEU A 106 -2.41 -9.52 -2.01
CA LEU A 106 -3.47 -10.43 -1.57
C LEU A 106 -2.98 -11.70 -0.87
N THR A 107 -1.72 -12.08 -1.06
CA THR A 107 -1.19 -13.40 -0.64
C THR A 107 -0.11 -13.32 0.44
N ASP A 108 0.53 -12.17 0.61
CA ASP A 108 1.56 -11.97 1.62
C ASP A 108 0.95 -11.75 3.02
N GLU A 109 1.40 -12.54 4.00
CA GLU A 109 0.98 -12.47 5.42
C GLU A 109 1.42 -11.17 6.11
N GLN A 110 2.32 -10.38 5.51
CA GLN A 110 2.65 -9.04 5.97
C GLN A 110 1.85 -7.94 5.24
N ALA A 111 1.02 -8.31 4.27
CA ALA A 111 0.21 -7.39 3.47
C ALA A 111 -1.29 -7.56 3.78
N LEU A 112 -2.15 -7.72 2.76
CA LEU A 112 -3.60 -7.79 2.95
C LEU A 112 -4.09 -9.16 3.43
N ALA A 113 -3.32 -10.23 3.24
CA ALA A 113 -3.77 -11.60 3.49
C ALA A 113 -4.38 -11.82 4.90
N PRO A 114 -3.81 -11.27 6.01
CA PRO A 114 -4.37 -11.45 7.35
C PRO A 114 -5.68 -10.70 7.58
N TRP A 115 -5.96 -9.69 6.76
CA TRP A 115 -7.10 -8.79 6.94
C TRP A 115 -8.32 -9.24 6.15
N ILE A 116 -8.12 -9.98 5.07
CA ILE A 116 -9.20 -10.39 4.17
C ILE A 116 -9.83 -11.73 4.62
N PRO A 117 -11.17 -11.88 4.53
CA PRO A 117 -11.86 -13.08 4.98
C PRO A 117 -11.78 -14.26 3.99
N PHE A 118 -10.81 -14.24 3.08
CA PHE A 118 -10.62 -15.25 2.06
C PHE A 118 -9.15 -15.41 1.73
N LYS A 119 -8.75 -16.63 1.39
CA LYS A 119 -7.38 -16.91 0.96
C LYS A 119 -7.31 -16.90 -0.56
N VAL A 120 -6.32 -16.18 -1.09
CA VAL A 120 -6.00 -16.17 -2.52
C VAL A 120 -4.83 -17.12 -2.76
N THR A 121 -4.91 -17.95 -3.79
CA THR A 121 -3.84 -18.87 -4.19
C THR A 121 -3.70 -18.94 -5.70
N GLU A 122 -2.47 -19.12 -6.18
CA GLU A 122 -2.21 -19.33 -7.61
C GLU A 122 -2.63 -20.74 -8.05
N ARG A 123 -3.34 -20.81 -9.17
CA ARG A 123 -3.62 -22.07 -9.88
C ARG A 123 -2.45 -22.34 -10.82
N LYS A 124 -1.61 -23.31 -10.49
CA LYS A 124 -0.64 -23.86 -11.45
C LYS A 124 -1.43 -24.63 -12.52
N ASN A 125 -1.61 -24.03 -13.69
CA ASN A 125 -2.08 -24.78 -14.85
C ASN A 125 -0.91 -25.62 -15.38
N SER A 126 -1.03 -26.94 -15.27
CA SER A 126 -0.08 -27.95 -15.76
C SER A 126 -0.11 -28.09 -17.29
N GLY A 127 -0.25 -27.00 -18.04
CA GLY A 127 -0.33 -26.99 -19.50
C GLY A 127 0.80 -26.19 -20.11
N GLU A 128 1.61 -26.85 -20.94
CA GLU A 128 2.65 -26.22 -21.76
C GLU A 128 2.03 -25.18 -22.69
N GLY A 129 2.13 -23.91 -22.33
CA GLY A 129 1.72 -22.80 -23.18
C GLY A 129 1.34 -21.58 -22.36
N GLY A 130 2.31 -20.66 -22.21
CA GLY A 130 2.26 -19.28 -21.68
C GLY A 130 0.89 -18.69 -21.31
N GLY A 131 0.17 -19.34 -20.38
CA GLY A 131 -1.25 -19.15 -20.15
C GLY A 131 -1.50 -18.29 -18.94
N LYS A 132 -2.43 -17.34 -19.09
CA LYS A 132 -2.99 -16.46 -18.05
C LYS A 132 -2.93 -17.06 -16.64
N LEU A 133 -2.50 -16.24 -15.69
CA LEU A 133 -2.49 -16.56 -14.26
C LEU A 133 -3.91 -16.95 -13.82
N GLY A 134 -4.10 -18.21 -13.43
CA GLY A 134 -5.34 -18.67 -12.83
C GLY A 134 -5.32 -18.40 -11.33
N ILE A 135 -6.41 -17.91 -10.76
CA ILE A 135 -6.50 -17.58 -9.33
C ILE A 135 -7.58 -18.44 -8.70
N LYS A 136 -7.30 -19.00 -7.53
CA LYS A 136 -8.28 -19.66 -6.68
C LYS A 136 -8.51 -18.84 -5.42
N VAL A 137 -9.75 -18.41 -5.22
CA VAL A 137 -10.22 -17.74 -4.00
C VAL A 137 -10.91 -18.78 -3.11
N ILE A 138 -10.55 -18.82 -1.83
CA ILE A 138 -11.11 -19.74 -0.84
C ILE A 138 -11.75 -18.90 0.26
N GLU A 139 -13.08 -18.89 0.36
CA GLU A 139 -13.79 -18.15 1.40
C GLU A 139 -13.70 -18.86 2.75
N LEU A 140 -13.20 -18.17 3.77
CA LEU A 140 -13.08 -18.68 5.13
C LEU A 140 -14.37 -18.32 5.89
N SER A 141 -15.36 -19.21 5.87
CA SER A 141 -16.59 -19.06 6.66
C SER A 141 -16.61 -20.06 7.82
N GLY A 142 -16.47 -19.56 9.05
CA GLY A 142 -16.57 -20.38 10.26
C GLY A 142 -16.51 -19.58 11.56
N LYS A 143 -17.56 -19.67 12.39
CA LYS A 143 -17.50 -19.31 13.82
C LYS A 143 -16.52 -20.27 14.50
N LEU A 144 -15.73 -19.75 15.43
CA LEU A 144 -14.55 -20.33 16.10
C LEU A 144 -14.75 -21.68 16.86
N SER A 145 -15.79 -22.48 16.60
CA SER A 145 -16.07 -23.71 17.36
C SER A 145 -16.67 -24.89 16.59
N GLU A 146 -16.96 -24.80 15.30
CA GLU A 146 -17.41 -25.97 14.52
C GLU A 146 -16.70 -26.02 13.17
N SER A 147 -16.32 -27.23 12.77
CA SER A 147 -15.60 -27.62 11.54
C SER A 147 -15.73 -26.61 10.40
N ILE A 148 -14.58 -26.00 10.04
CA ILE A 148 -14.41 -25.10 8.90
C ILE A 148 -14.96 -25.81 7.67
N THR A 149 -16.13 -25.37 7.20
CA THR A 149 -16.69 -25.89 5.96
C THR A 149 -16.16 -25.02 4.83
N GLU A 150 -15.10 -25.47 4.16
CA GLU A 150 -14.59 -24.84 2.94
C GLU A 150 -15.70 -24.80 1.88
N ARG A 151 -16.35 -23.64 1.69
CA ARG A 151 -17.15 -23.40 0.49
C ARG A 151 -16.21 -22.88 -0.58
N GLN A 152 -15.87 -23.75 -1.53
CA GLN A 152 -15.16 -23.37 -2.75
C GLN A 152 -16.14 -22.66 -3.69
N THR A 153 -16.28 -21.35 -3.56
CA THR A 153 -16.90 -20.53 -4.60
C THR A 153 -15.79 -20.20 -5.61
N GLU A 154 -15.67 -20.98 -6.69
CA GLU A 154 -14.80 -20.60 -7.82
C GLU A 154 -15.43 -19.39 -8.52
N VAL A 155 -14.98 -18.19 -8.14
CA VAL A 155 -15.30 -16.96 -8.88
C VAL A 155 -14.26 -16.82 -9.99
N GLU A 156 -14.71 -16.87 -11.24
CA GLU A 156 -13.89 -16.51 -12.39
C GLU A 156 -13.78 -14.97 -12.45
N SER A 157 -12.82 -14.42 -11.72
CA SER A 157 -12.51 -12.98 -11.72
C SER A 157 -11.01 -12.77 -11.82
N ASP A 158 -10.59 -11.75 -12.58
CA ASP A 158 -9.19 -11.36 -12.68
C ASP A 158 -8.64 -10.84 -11.33
N VAL A 159 -7.30 -10.85 -11.17
CA VAL A 159 -6.64 -10.45 -9.90
C VAL A 159 -7.03 -9.04 -9.49
N MET A 160 -7.14 -8.12 -10.46
CA MET A 160 -7.39 -6.71 -10.21
C MET A 160 -8.77 -6.51 -9.57
N SER A 161 -9.78 -7.20 -10.09
CA SER A 161 -11.14 -7.22 -9.55
C SER A 161 -11.17 -7.78 -8.12
N ILE A 162 -10.43 -8.87 -7.84
CA ILE A 162 -10.32 -9.45 -6.50
C ILE A 162 -9.67 -8.44 -5.54
N PHE A 163 -8.57 -7.82 -5.96
CA PHE A 163 -7.82 -6.85 -5.17
C PHE A 163 -8.67 -5.61 -4.83
N ILE A 164 -9.36 -5.04 -5.82
CA ILE A 164 -10.25 -3.90 -5.62
C ILE A 164 -11.37 -4.26 -4.63
N ASN A 165 -12.00 -5.42 -4.80
CA ASN A 165 -13.07 -5.86 -3.91
C ASN A 165 -12.56 -6.17 -2.48
N ALA A 166 -11.33 -6.67 -2.34
CA ALA A 166 -10.67 -6.88 -1.06
C ALA A 166 -10.51 -5.55 -0.30
N CYS A 167 -9.94 -4.54 -0.95
CA CYS A 167 -9.74 -3.22 -0.36
C CYS A 167 -11.07 -2.58 0.04
N ARG A 168 -12.09 -2.64 -0.83
CA ARG A 168 -13.46 -2.17 -0.54
C ARG A 168 -14.06 -2.81 0.70
N LYS A 169 -13.94 -4.14 0.81
CA LYS A 169 -14.45 -4.88 1.97
C LYS A 169 -13.77 -4.44 3.26
N LEU A 170 -12.45 -4.26 3.25
CA LEU A 170 -11.67 -3.80 4.40
C LEU A 170 -12.02 -2.38 4.85
N VAL A 171 -12.15 -1.45 3.89
CA VAL A 171 -12.59 -0.08 4.19
C VAL A 171 -14.00 -0.10 4.78
N THR A 172 -14.91 -0.86 4.17
CA THR A 172 -16.32 -0.95 4.61
C THR A 172 -16.46 -1.66 5.97
N SER A 173 -15.56 -2.58 6.32
CA SER A 173 -15.55 -3.20 7.65
C SER A 173 -15.10 -2.25 8.76
N GLY A 174 -14.62 -1.04 8.41
CA GLY A 174 -14.17 -0.04 9.38
C GLY A 174 -12.88 -0.45 10.09
N VAL A 175 -11.95 -1.10 9.37
CA VAL A 175 -10.68 -1.56 9.95
C VAL A 175 -9.83 -0.41 10.50
N ALA A 176 -9.99 0.79 9.94
CA ALA A 176 -9.41 2.05 10.42
C ALA A 176 -10.29 3.22 9.93
N ALA A 177 -10.35 4.33 10.67
CA ALA A 177 -11.26 5.44 10.39
C ALA A 177 -10.92 6.22 9.10
N ASP A 178 -9.63 6.39 8.80
CA ASP A 178 -9.13 7.09 7.62
C ASP A 178 -8.87 6.16 6.43
N GLY A 179 -8.99 4.84 6.63
CA GLY A 179 -8.92 3.83 5.57
C GLY A 179 -7.58 3.11 5.50
N ILE A 180 -7.12 2.79 4.29
CA ILE A 180 -5.93 1.95 4.06
C ILE A 180 -4.84 2.79 3.40
N LEU A 181 -3.61 2.71 3.91
CA LEU A 181 -2.42 3.23 3.26
C LEU A 181 -1.61 2.07 2.69
N ILE A 182 -1.52 1.95 1.37
CA ILE A 182 -0.71 0.93 0.70
C ILE A 182 0.61 1.55 0.23
N VAL A 183 1.68 1.26 0.94
CA VAL A 183 3.04 1.68 0.57
C VAL A 183 3.66 0.63 -0.34
N VAL A 184 4.00 1.02 -1.57
CA VAL A 184 4.65 0.18 -2.56
C VAL A 184 6.07 0.70 -2.77
N ASP A 185 7.03 0.07 -2.10
CA ASP A 185 8.45 0.41 -2.17
C ASP A 185 9.15 -0.28 -3.32
N GLU A 186 10.20 0.35 -3.85
CA GLU A 186 10.89 -0.06 -5.09
C GLU A 186 9.95 -0.23 -6.29
N PHE A 187 8.91 0.61 -6.40
CA PHE A 187 7.93 0.58 -7.49
C PHE A 187 8.56 0.77 -8.89
N ASP A 188 9.76 1.38 -8.96
CA ASP A 188 10.52 1.49 -10.21
C ASP A 188 10.97 0.14 -10.79
N ARG A 189 10.97 -0.94 -10.00
CA ARG A 189 11.31 -2.29 -10.47
C ARG A 189 10.21 -2.95 -11.29
N ILE A 190 8.95 -2.51 -11.15
CA ILE A 190 7.85 -3.03 -11.96
C ILE A 190 8.06 -2.53 -13.40
N SER A 191 8.26 -3.47 -14.33
CA SER A 191 8.52 -3.14 -15.72
C SER A 191 7.25 -2.76 -16.46
N ASP A 192 6.16 -3.50 -16.25
CA ASP A 192 4.85 -3.18 -16.81
C ASP A 192 3.91 -2.59 -15.74
N LYS A 193 3.76 -1.27 -15.78
CA LYS A 193 2.90 -0.50 -14.87
C LYS A 193 1.46 -0.36 -15.38
N SER A 194 1.10 -1.05 -16.47
CA SER A 194 -0.24 -0.97 -17.07
C SER A 194 -1.33 -1.33 -16.05
N GLY A 195 -2.38 -0.51 -15.99
CA GLY A 195 -3.52 -0.74 -15.09
C GLY A 195 -3.39 -0.14 -13.69
N ILE A 196 -2.21 0.35 -13.27
CA ILE A 196 -2.07 1.01 -11.95
C ILE A 196 -3.00 2.23 -11.83
N ALA A 197 -3.08 3.06 -12.88
CA ALA A 197 -3.93 4.24 -12.92
C ALA A 197 -5.42 3.91 -12.70
N SER A 198 -5.88 2.78 -13.25
CA SER A 198 -7.25 2.30 -13.07
C SER A 198 -7.52 1.93 -11.60
N ILE A 199 -6.57 1.30 -10.92
CA ILE A 199 -6.66 0.99 -9.49
C ILE A 199 -6.72 2.27 -8.67
N LEU A 200 -5.78 3.20 -8.89
CA LEU A 200 -5.72 4.47 -8.15
C LEU A 200 -7.04 5.25 -8.26
N LYS A 201 -7.60 5.31 -9.47
CA LYS A 201 -8.88 5.96 -9.72
C LYS A 201 -10.06 5.26 -9.05
N ALA A 202 -10.05 3.93 -9.04
CA ALA A 202 -11.12 3.13 -8.46
C ALA A 202 -11.13 3.18 -6.92
N LEU A 203 -9.95 3.14 -6.30
CA LEU A 203 -9.82 2.98 -4.85
C LEU A 203 -9.50 4.29 -4.10
N GLY A 204 -8.90 5.29 -4.77
CA GLY A 204 -8.56 6.57 -4.16
C GLY A 204 -9.74 7.26 -3.47
N PRO A 205 -10.87 7.50 -4.17
CA PRO A 205 -12.07 8.08 -3.55
C PRO A 205 -12.71 7.21 -2.46
N GLU A 206 -12.30 5.94 -2.36
CA GLU A 206 -12.84 4.94 -1.44
C GLU A 206 -11.91 4.71 -0.23
N LYS A 207 -11.17 5.75 0.20
CA LYS A 207 -10.25 5.73 1.35
C LYS A 207 -9.13 4.70 1.25
N VAL A 208 -8.61 4.49 0.03
CA VAL A 208 -7.37 3.74 -0.17
C VAL A 208 -6.33 4.69 -0.77
N THR A 209 -5.32 5.02 0.02
CA THR A 209 -4.20 5.86 -0.39
C THR A 209 -3.03 4.99 -0.75
N PHE A 210 -2.51 5.12 -1.96
CA PHE A 210 -1.25 4.50 -2.36
C PHE A 210 -0.09 5.46 -2.11
N ALA A 211 1.03 4.94 -1.63
CA ALA A 211 2.32 5.62 -1.64
C ALA A 211 3.28 4.85 -2.53
N LEU A 212 3.46 5.32 -3.77
CA LEU A 212 4.36 4.72 -4.75
C LEU A 212 5.77 5.29 -4.55
N VAL A 213 6.69 4.45 -4.11
CA VAL A 213 8.06 4.86 -3.77
C VAL A 213 9.02 4.24 -4.77
N GLY A 214 9.81 5.06 -5.46
CA GLY A 214 10.71 4.54 -6.49
C GLY A 214 11.77 5.53 -6.93
N VAL A 215 12.74 5.02 -7.68
CA VAL A 215 13.68 5.85 -8.42
C VAL A 215 13.01 6.30 -9.70
N ALA A 216 12.87 7.61 -9.87
CA ALA A 216 12.42 8.19 -11.12
C ALA A 216 13.05 9.55 -11.31
N SER A 217 13.31 9.90 -12.57
CA SER A 217 13.67 11.27 -12.92
C SER A 217 12.43 12.17 -13.00
N ASP A 218 11.27 11.56 -13.27
CA ASP A 218 9.99 12.23 -13.39
C ASP A 218 8.83 11.34 -12.89
N VAL A 219 7.82 11.95 -12.29
CA VAL A 219 6.59 11.29 -11.79
C VAL A 219 5.88 10.50 -12.89
N ARG A 220 5.97 10.96 -14.14
CA ARG A 220 5.40 10.29 -15.33
C ARG A 220 6.00 8.91 -15.56
N GLU A 221 7.27 8.69 -15.19
CA GLU A 221 7.93 7.38 -15.29
C GLU A 221 7.37 6.36 -14.27
N LEU A 222 6.74 6.84 -13.19
CA LEU A 222 6.10 6.00 -12.18
C LEU A 222 4.61 5.77 -12.49
N ILE A 223 3.97 6.57 -13.35
CA ILE A 223 2.48 6.57 -13.46
C ILE A 223 2.04 6.53 -14.92
N ALA A 224 2.85 5.88 -15.77
CA ALA A 224 2.55 5.47 -17.15
C ALA A 224 1.34 6.20 -17.81
N ASP A 225 1.62 7.29 -18.52
CA ASP A 225 0.78 7.90 -19.57
C ASP A 225 -0.69 8.25 -19.28
N HIS A 226 -1.11 8.41 -18.02
CA HIS A 226 -2.49 8.81 -17.74
C HIS A 226 -2.61 10.21 -17.14
N GLU A 227 -2.90 11.16 -18.04
CA GLU A 227 -3.41 12.52 -17.75
C GLU A 227 -4.57 12.53 -16.72
N SER A 228 -5.27 11.40 -16.58
CA SER A 228 -6.46 11.24 -15.74
C SER A 228 -6.21 11.12 -14.23
N VAL A 229 -5.01 10.77 -13.77
CA VAL A 229 -4.69 10.63 -12.32
C VAL A 229 -3.98 11.88 -11.77
N ALA A 230 -3.63 12.82 -12.64
CA ALA A 230 -2.85 14.01 -12.28
C ALA A 230 -3.44 14.81 -11.11
N ARG A 231 -4.77 14.90 -10.98
CA ARG A 231 -5.43 15.59 -9.86
C ARG A 231 -5.29 14.86 -8.53
N GLN A 232 -5.35 13.54 -8.53
CA GLN A 232 -5.23 12.75 -7.31
C GLN A 232 -3.79 12.71 -6.80
N ILE A 233 -2.81 12.89 -7.69
CA ILE A 233 -1.38 12.82 -7.38
C ILE A 233 -0.76 14.22 -7.19
N SER A 234 -1.40 15.28 -7.72
CA SER A 234 -0.96 16.69 -7.64
C SER A 234 -0.48 17.05 -6.24
N ASP A 235 -1.29 16.76 -5.23
CA ASP A 235 -1.07 17.23 -3.87
C ASP A 235 -0.22 16.24 -3.05
N GLY A 236 0.06 15.04 -3.59
CA GLY A 236 0.84 13.97 -2.96
C GLY A 236 2.18 13.66 -3.64
N THR A 237 2.58 14.46 -4.62
CA THR A 237 3.86 14.30 -5.33
C THR A 237 4.99 14.94 -4.55
N ILE A 238 5.95 14.13 -4.09
CA ILE A 238 7.01 14.57 -3.19
C ILE A 238 8.37 14.14 -3.74
N LEU A 239 9.15 15.13 -4.16
CA LEU A 239 10.54 14.96 -4.56
C LEU A 239 11.43 14.91 -3.31
N VAL A 240 12.24 13.87 -3.17
CA VAL A 240 13.26 13.79 -2.12
C VAL A 240 14.57 14.39 -2.64
N PRO A 241 15.01 15.54 -2.13
CA PRO A 241 16.23 16.20 -2.61
C PRO A 241 17.49 15.44 -2.14
N PRO A 242 18.61 15.56 -2.87
CA PRO A 242 19.90 15.04 -2.42
C PRO A 242 20.34 15.69 -1.11
N HIS A 243 21.04 14.92 -0.29
CA HIS A 243 21.69 15.46 0.91
C HIS A 243 22.71 16.52 0.47
N GLY A 244 22.49 17.76 0.93
CA GLY A 244 23.49 18.83 0.88
C GLY A 244 24.48 18.72 2.02
#